data_AF-A0A0M3KBI2-F1
#
_entry.id   AF-A0A0M3KBI2-F1
#
_cell.length_a   1.000
_cell.length_b   1.000
_cell.length_c   1.000
_cell.angle_alpha   90.00
_cell.angle_beta   90.00
_cell.angle_gamma   90.00
#
_symmetry.space_group_name_H-M   'P 1'
#
loop_
_entity.id
_entity.type
_entity.pdbx_description
1 polymer ?
#
loop_
_entity_poly.entity_id
_entity_poly.type
_entity_poly.pdbx_seq_one_letter_code
_entity_poly.pdbx_strand_id
1 'polypeptide(L)'
;MLSDAFGDLLCFDEDEGVFDNSSRRQNKEAETQLDIERYEPVQQPSKCYMFTNVLVVCHTLLILSFNLIFQSYDEMLNGWNHKSSYRCSIIDSIIRSSLKIRPLNKHNLVNLLHNDLSPLITNFGEQLQYWALSLEVYKAIGDFGRDYLRNAILLCASVDIAEHWLKLMEATSLGGIISNVSRFRLGCLCRAVYLLETECSISRGFMRDINKKKLEAVMLKLKAEFSDGEKVECAKKEVCSGLSKSELVDGSAGSELAPPHDCKMKTRYKDCDEQNRIIKHFIETFHWLFDERLSDVIDSLLIDD
;
A
#
# COMPACT_ATOMS: atom_id res chain seq x y z
N MET A 1 16.99 -7.18 3.25
CA MET A 1 16.57 -8.12 2.18
C MET A 1 15.05 -8.15 2.02
N LEU A 2 14.43 -6.98 1.79
CA LEU A 2 12.99 -6.83 1.51
C LEU A 2 12.76 -5.59 0.60
N SER A 3 13.54 -5.42 -0.48
CA SER A 3 13.38 -4.28 -1.42
C SER A 3 12.87 -4.64 -2.81
N ASP A 4 12.61 -5.90 -3.14
CA ASP A 4 12.48 -6.31 -4.55
C ASP A 4 11.06 -6.76 -4.94
N ALA A 5 10.01 -6.25 -4.29
CA ALA A 5 8.64 -6.72 -4.54
C ALA A 5 7.69 -5.70 -5.20
N PHE A 6 8.15 -4.49 -5.58
CA PHE A 6 7.25 -3.47 -6.16
C PHE A 6 7.87 -2.67 -7.31
N GLY A 7 8.80 -3.28 -8.08
CA GLY A 7 9.44 -2.63 -9.22
C GLY A 7 8.62 -2.63 -10.53
N ASP A 8 7.73 -3.59 -10.75
CA ASP A 8 7.23 -3.88 -12.11
C ASP A 8 5.70 -3.85 -12.21
N LEU A 9 5.10 -2.69 -11.98
CA LEU A 9 3.69 -2.46 -12.34
C LEU A 9 3.47 -1.09 -13.00
N LEU A 10 4.28 -0.76 -14.00
CA LEU A 10 4.02 0.31 -14.97
C LEU A 10 4.59 -0.10 -16.34
N CYS A 11 3.89 -0.99 -17.06
CA CYS A 11 4.07 -1.09 -18.51
C CYS A 11 3.12 -0.09 -19.16
N PHE A 12 3.68 0.93 -19.78
CA PHE A 12 3.00 1.74 -20.78
C PHE A 12 2.97 0.95 -22.09
N ASP A 13 1.78 0.81 -22.68
CA ASP A 13 1.63 0.33 -24.05
C ASP A 13 2.14 1.43 -25.00
N GLU A 14 3.21 1.13 -25.75
CA GLU A 14 3.55 1.83 -26.98
C GLU A 14 3.30 0.87 -28.15
N ASP A 15 2.27 1.18 -28.94
CA ASP A 15 1.97 0.49 -30.19
C ASP A 15 2.98 0.84 -31.30
N GLU A 16 3.39 -0.24 -31.97
CA GLU A 16 3.85 -0.40 -33.36
C GLU A 16 4.94 0.52 -33.95
N GLY A 17 6.11 -0.09 -34.10
CA GLY A 17 7.07 0.22 -35.16
C GLY A 17 7.70 -1.07 -35.69
N VAL A 18 7.18 -1.57 -36.81
CA VAL A 18 7.77 -2.68 -37.59
C VAL A 18 9.20 -2.31 -37.98
N PHE A 19 10.21 -3.03 -37.46
CA PHE A 19 11.56 -2.99 -38.02
C PHE A 19 12.21 -4.37 -38.11
N ASP A 20 12.85 -4.54 -39.26
CA ASP A 20 13.26 -5.75 -39.93
C ASP A 20 14.32 -6.57 -39.18
N ASN A 21 14.13 -7.88 -39.18
CA ASN A 21 14.87 -8.87 -38.42
C ASN A 21 15.96 -9.50 -39.33
N SER A 22 17.04 -8.77 -39.60
CA SER A 22 18.07 -9.28 -40.53
C SER A 22 19.50 -8.79 -40.28
N SER A 23 19.92 -8.45 -39.06
CA SER A 23 21.34 -8.12 -38.80
C SER A 23 21.75 -8.18 -37.33
N ARG A 24 21.86 -9.39 -36.74
CA ARG A 24 22.69 -9.63 -35.54
C ARG A 24 22.97 -11.12 -35.29
N ARG A 25 23.35 -11.83 -36.36
CA ARG A 25 24.20 -13.02 -36.26
C ARG A 25 25.63 -12.58 -36.57
N GLN A 26 26.41 -12.27 -35.53
CA GLN A 26 27.87 -12.35 -35.48
C GLN A 26 28.34 -11.63 -34.21
N ASN A 27 28.63 -12.42 -33.18
CA ASN A 27 29.64 -12.21 -32.13
C ASN A 27 29.31 -13.18 -30.98
N LYS A 28 29.46 -14.47 -31.30
CA LYS A 28 29.83 -15.49 -30.32
C LYS A 28 31.35 -15.41 -30.19
N GLU A 29 31.85 -15.54 -28.96
CA GLU A 29 33.21 -15.94 -28.53
C GLU A 29 33.80 -14.97 -27.50
N ALA A 30 33.55 -15.26 -26.22
CA ALA A 30 34.51 -15.15 -25.11
C ALA A 30 33.83 -15.67 -23.82
N GLU A 31 33.56 -16.98 -23.76
CA GLU A 31 33.24 -17.65 -22.50
C GLU A 31 34.54 -17.81 -21.70
N THR A 32 34.62 -17.18 -20.52
CA THR A 32 35.62 -17.52 -19.52
C THR A 32 34.92 -18.36 -18.45
N GLN A 33 35.12 -19.68 -18.50
CA GLN A 33 34.69 -20.62 -17.48
C GLN A 33 35.46 -20.35 -16.18
N LEU A 34 34.74 -19.99 -15.11
CA LEU A 34 35.29 -19.94 -13.76
C LEU A 34 35.21 -21.34 -13.14
N ASP A 35 36.38 -21.90 -12.86
CA ASP A 35 36.60 -23.22 -12.27
C ASP A 35 36.22 -23.23 -10.77
N ILE A 36 35.08 -23.85 -10.45
CA ILE A 36 34.45 -23.82 -9.11
C ILE A 36 35.18 -24.70 -8.09
N GLU A 37 36.11 -25.55 -8.50
CA GLU A 37 36.75 -26.54 -7.62
C GLU A 37 37.95 -26.04 -6.79
N ARG A 38 38.31 -24.75 -6.88
CA ARG A 38 39.46 -24.16 -6.14
C ARG A 38 39.09 -23.12 -5.09
N TYR A 39 37.86 -23.12 -4.58
CA TYR A 39 37.48 -22.20 -3.49
C TYR A 39 37.89 -22.75 -2.12
N GLU A 40 39.05 -22.34 -1.60
CA GLU A 40 39.37 -22.56 -0.19
C GLU A 40 38.58 -21.58 0.70
N PRO A 41 37.87 -22.06 1.74
CA PRO A 41 37.12 -21.18 2.62
C PRO A 41 38.08 -20.36 3.49
N VAL A 42 38.04 -19.03 3.31
CA VAL A 42 38.73 -18.07 4.17
C VAL A 42 38.22 -18.24 5.61
N GLN A 43 39.11 -18.62 6.53
CA GLN A 43 38.81 -18.70 7.95
C GLN A 43 38.33 -17.33 8.46
N GLN A 44 37.11 -17.29 9.00
CA GLN A 44 36.57 -16.11 9.68
C GLN A 44 37.32 -15.87 11.00
N PRO A 45 37.83 -14.66 11.26
CA PRO A 45 38.19 -14.28 12.61
C PRO A 45 36.94 -14.04 13.47
N SER A 46 37.10 -14.33 14.75
CA SER A 46 36.08 -14.29 15.80
C SER A 46 35.47 -12.90 16.04
N LYS A 47 34.19 -12.92 16.44
CA LYS A 47 33.30 -11.76 16.66
C LYS A 47 33.77 -10.80 17.78
N CYS A 48 33.24 -9.57 17.67
CA CYS A 48 33.18 -8.46 18.64
C CYS A 48 34.50 -7.66 18.74
N TYR A 49 34.61 -6.34 18.48
CA TYR A 49 33.78 -5.20 18.87
C TYR A 49 34.05 -4.01 17.90
N MET A 50 33.22 -3.75 16.88
CA MET A 50 33.37 -2.56 16.02
C MET A 50 32.04 -2.12 15.35
N PHE A 51 30.89 -2.34 15.99
CA PHE A 51 29.60 -2.15 15.31
C PHE A 51 28.86 -0.83 15.58
N THR A 52 29.28 -0.01 16.54
CA THR A 52 28.57 1.26 16.84
C THR A 52 29.11 2.44 16.03
N ASN A 53 30.42 2.62 15.93
CA ASN A 53 30.99 3.78 15.22
C ASN A 53 30.81 3.71 13.70
N VAL A 54 30.92 2.52 13.10
CA VAL A 54 30.66 2.33 11.66
C VAL A 54 29.18 2.58 11.33
N LEU A 55 28.26 2.13 12.19
CA LEU A 55 26.83 2.34 11.98
C LEU A 55 26.44 3.82 12.09
N VAL A 56 27.03 4.54 13.06
CA VAL A 56 26.83 5.99 13.21
C VAL A 56 27.40 6.74 12.01
N VAL A 57 28.62 6.44 11.56
CA VAL A 57 29.21 7.08 10.38
C VAL A 57 28.40 6.79 9.10
N CYS A 58 27.96 5.54 8.90
CA CYS A 58 27.08 5.19 7.78
C CYS A 58 25.74 5.92 7.86
N HIS A 59 25.14 6.04 9.04
CA HIS A 59 23.87 6.75 9.23
C HIS A 59 24.02 8.26 9.01
N THR A 60 25.11 8.86 9.48
CA THR A 60 25.42 10.29 9.26
C THR A 60 25.71 10.58 7.78
N LEU A 61 26.43 9.70 7.07
CA LEU A 61 26.66 9.82 5.63
C LEU A 61 25.37 9.64 4.81
N LEU A 62 24.47 8.75 5.25
CA LEU A 62 23.15 8.56 4.65
C LEU A 62 22.29 9.82 4.83
N ILE A 63 22.29 10.42 6.02
CA ILE A 63 21.58 11.68 6.31
C ILE A 63 22.15 12.86 5.50
N LEU A 64 23.47 12.99 5.43
CA LEU A 64 24.13 14.05 4.66
C LEU A 64 23.78 13.92 3.17
N SER A 65 23.88 12.71 2.62
CA SER A 65 23.45 12.39 1.26
C SER A 65 21.96 12.74 1.06
N PHE A 66 21.13 12.51 2.06
CA PHE A 66 19.70 12.78 1.98
C PHE A 66 19.37 14.28 1.98
N ASN A 67 20.06 15.08 2.79
CA ASN A 67 19.92 16.54 2.77
C ASN A 67 20.37 17.14 1.44
N LEU A 68 21.46 16.61 0.86
CA LEU A 68 21.93 16.97 -0.48
C LEU A 68 20.90 16.62 -1.56
N ILE A 69 20.31 15.42 -1.49
CA ILE A 69 19.23 14.98 -2.38
C ILE A 69 18.02 15.91 -2.26
N PHE A 70 17.63 16.27 -1.03
CA PHE A 70 16.54 17.22 -0.78
C PHE A 70 16.81 18.60 -1.40
N GLN A 71 18.04 19.12 -1.28
CA GLN A 71 18.45 20.37 -1.91
C GLN A 71 18.40 20.28 -3.44
N SER A 72 18.91 19.19 -4.03
CA SER A 72 18.81 18.96 -5.47
C SER A 72 17.37 18.85 -5.96
N TYR A 73 16.48 18.28 -5.15
CA TYR A 73 15.06 18.22 -5.46
C TYR A 73 14.37 19.59 -5.36
N ASP A 74 14.72 20.40 -4.37
CA ASP A 74 14.21 21.77 -4.24
C ASP A 74 14.67 22.62 -5.44
N GLU A 75 15.93 22.48 -5.85
CA GLU A 75 16.46 23.07 -7.08
C GLU A 75 15.71 22.57 -8.33
N MET A 76 15.40 21.27 -8.43
CA MET A 76 14.61 20.72 -9.53
C MET A 76 13.18 21.24 -9.54
N LEU A 77 12.53 21.39 -8.39
CA LEU A 77 11.16 21.90 -8.27
C LEU A 77 11.07 23.39 -8.58
N ASN A 78 12.07 24.17 -8.19
CA ASN A 78 12.11 25.62 -8.35
C ASN A 78 12.75 26.09 -9.67
N GLY A 79 13.60 25.27 -10.28
CA GLY A 79 14.38 25.66 -11.46
C GLY A 79 13.63 25.63 -12.80
N TRP A 80 12.42 25.06 -12.85
CA TRP A 80 11.73 24.80 -14.11
C TRP A 80 10.19 24.86 -13.96
N ASN A 81 9.50 25.40 -14.97
CA ASN A 81 8.03 25.40 -15.06
C ASN A 81 7.49 24.01 -15.42
N HIS A 82 7.60 23.07 -14.48
CA HIS A 82 7.17 21.69 -14.67
C HIS A 82 5.64 21.57 -14.74
N LYS A 83 5.17 20.59 -15.53
CA LYS A 83 3.77 20.14 -15.49
C LYS A 83 3.44 19.59 -14.09
N SER A 84 2.17 19.72 -13.68
CA SER A 84 1.69 19.24 -12.36
C SER A 84 2.02 17.76 -12.11
N SER A 85 1.88 16.91 -13.14
CA SER A 85 2.20 15.48 -13.05
C SER A 85 3.66 15.21 -12.70
N TYR A 86 4.60 15.97 -13.28
CA TYR A 86 6.02 15.82 -12.99
C TYR A 86 6.35 16.23 -11.55
N ARG A 87 5.75 17.34 -11.08
CA ARG A 87 5.88 17.78 -9.68
C ARG A 87 5.34 16.73 -8.72
N CYS A 88 4.17 16.15 -9.03
CA CYS A 88 3.56 15.07 -8.27
C CYS A 88 4.51 13.86 -8.14
N SER A 89 5.10 13.41 -9.25
CA SER A 89 6.05 12.28 -9.24
C SER A 89 7.33 12.55 -8.46
N ILE A 90 7.86 13.78 -8.53
CA ILE A 90 9.03 14.18 -7.72
C ILE A 90 8.69 14.11 -6.23
N ILE A 91 7.60 14.73 -5.81
CA ILE A 91 7.24 14.82 -4.39
C ILE A 91 6.92 13.42 -3.83
N ASP A 92 6.18 12.58 -4.57
CA ASP A 92 5.94 11.17 -4.21
C ASP A 92 7.27 10.41 -4.01
N SER A 93 8.22 10.56 -4.93
CA SER A 93 9.53 9.92 -4.86
C SER A 93 10.36 10.37 -3.65
N ILE A 94 10.33 11.67 -3.32
CA ILE A 94 10.98 12.23 -2.13
C ILE A 94 10.38 11.62 -0.86
N ILE A 95 9.06 11.56 -0.76
CA ILE A 95 8.37 10.99 0.41
C ILE A 95 8.75 9.51 0.56
N ARG A 96 8.65 8.71 -0.52
CA ARG A 96 9.01 7.27 -0.49
C ARG A 96 10.47 7.03 -0.13
N SER A 97 11.37 7.87 -0.63
CA SER A 97 12.80 7.80 -0.29
C SER A 97 13.04 8.15 1.18
N SER A 98 12.34 9.17 1.69
CA SER A 98 12.36 9.57 3.11
C SER A 98 11.92 8.43 4.03
N LEU A 99 10.86 7.72 3.65
CA LEU A 99 10.32 6.61 4.41
C LEU A 99 11.30 5.44 4.55
N LYS A 100 12.13 5.18 3.53
CA LYS A 100 13.15 4.12 3.55
C LYS A 100 14.34 4.43 4.47
N ILE A 101 14.69 5.71 4.60
CA ILE A 101 15.87 6.18 5.33
C ILE A 101 15.59 6.39 6.84
N ARG A 102 14.35 6.08 7.28
CA ARG A 102 13.72 6.51 8.55
C ARG A 102 13.61 8.03 8.62
N PRO A 103 12.41 8.58 8.88
CA PRO A 103 12.21 10.01 8.81
C PRO A 103 13.00 10.73 9.91
N LEU A 104 14.00 11.53 9.50
CA LEU A 104 14.72 12.40 10.43
C LEU A 104 13.89 13.63 10.82
N ASN A 105 12.92 14.02 10.00
CA ASN A 105 12.03 15.16 10.24
C ASN A 105 10.58 14.82 9.87
N LYS A 106 9.79 14.45 10.88
CA LYS A 106 8.37 14.09 10.76
C LYS A 106 7.52 15.23 10.18
N HIS A 107 7.80 16.47 10.60
CA HIS A 107 7.05 17.65 10.15
C HIS A 107 7.23 17.91 8.66
N ASN A 108 8.46 17.79 8.15
CA ASN A 108 8.71 17.96 6.72
C ASN A 108 7.95 16.91 5.88
N LEU A 109 7.86 15.67 6.36
CA LEU A 109 7.16 14.61 5.64
C LEU A 109 5.65 14.87 5.55
N VAL A 110 5.05 15.36 6.64
CA VAL A 110 3.64 15.76 6.69
C VAL A 110 3.40 16.98 5.78
N ASN A 111 4.30 17.98 5.80
CA ASN A 111 4.19 19.14 4.92
C ASN A 111 4.26 18.76 3.44
N LEU A 112 5.22 17.91 3.06
CA LEU A 112 5.32 17.40 1.68
C LEU A 112 4.05 16.67 1.26
N LEU A 113 3.45 15.89 2.16
CA LEU A 113 2.23 15.14 1.88
C LEU A 113 1.02 16.07 1.68
N HIS A 114 0.76 16.99 2.62
CA HIS A 114 -0.48 17.77 2.62
C HIS A 114 -0.38 19.09 1.86
N ASN A 115 0.74 19.79 1.94
CA ASN A 115 0.87 21.12 1.34
C ASN A 115 1.41 21.04 -0.08
N ASP A 116 2.29 20.07 -0.36
CA ASP A 116 2.97 20.01 -1.66
C ASP A 116 2.36 18.95 -2.59
N LEU A 117 2.06 17.75 -2.08
CA LEU A 117 1.53 16.66 -2.91
C LEU A 117 0.01 16.73 -3.10
N SER A 118 -0.76 16.87 -2.01
CA SER A 118 -2.24 16.82 -2.07
C SER A 118 -2.87 17.78 -3.08
N PRO A 119 -2.41 19.05 -3.22
CA PRO A 119 -2.97 19.98 -4.21
C PRO A 119 -2.69 19.61 -5.67
N LEU A 120 -1.73 18.71 -5.92
CA LEU A 120 -1.36 18.26 -7.27
C LEU A 120 -2.18 17.04 -7.73
N ILE A 121 -2.99 16.46 -6.85
CA ILE A 121 -3.83 15.29 -7.12
C ILE A 121 -5.07 15.71 -7.91
N THR A 122 -5.22 15.19 -9.13
CA THR A 122 -6.25 15.61 -10.09
C THR A 122 -7.20 14.51 -10.52
N ASN A 123 -6.84 13.24 -10.30
CA ASN A 123 -7.66 12.10 -10.70
C ASN A 123 -7.74 11.04 -9.60
N PHE A 124 -8.66 10.08 -9.78
CA PHE A 124 -8.90 9.05 -8.77
C PHE A 124 -7.71 8.09 -8.58
N GLY A 125 -6.97 7.77 -9.65
CA GLY A 125 -5.78 6.93 -9.55
C GLY A 125 -4.71 7.58 -8.66
N GLU A 126 -4.48 8.88 -8.86
CA GLU A 126 -3.60 9.69 -8.00
C GLU A 126 -4.13 9.78 -6.56
N GLN A 127 -5.46 9.87 -6.35
CA GLN A 127 -6.05 9.83 -5.00
C GLN A 127 -5.79 8.50 -4.29
N LEU A 128 -5.93 7.36 -4.99
CA LEU A 128 -5.63 6.05 -4.42
C LEU A 128 -4.15 5.95 -4.01
N GLN A 129 -3.24 6.44 -4.86
CA GLN A 129 -1.81 6.48 -4.57
C GLN A 129 -1.51 7.41 -3.38
N TYR A 130 -2.13 8.59 -3.34
CA TYR A 130 -2.03 9.55 -2.24
C TYR A 130 -2.50 8.94 -0.92
N TRP A 131 -3.68 8.32 -0.88
CA TRP A 131 -4.19 7.66 0.32
C TRP A 131 -3.23 6.56 0.77
N ALA A 132 -2.75 5.71 -0.14
CA ALA A 132 -1.83 4.62 0.20
C ALA A 132 -0.51 5.14 0.79
N LEU A 133 0.05 6.21 0.20
CA LEU A 133 1.26 6.88 0.67
C LEU A 133 1.04 7.57 2.02
N SER A 134 -0.11 8.23 2.21
CA SER A 134 -0.43 8.91 3.46
C SER A 134 -0.41 7.95 4.65
N LEU A 135 -0.91 6.73 4.48
CA LEU A 135 -0.87 5.71 5.54
C LEU A 135 0.57 5.32 5.92
N GLU A 136 1.49 5.31 4.95
CA GLU A 136 2.91 5.02 5.23
C GLU A 136 3.59 6.18 5.95
N VAL A 137 3.28 7.42 5.57
CA VAL A 137 3.73 8.65 6.26
C VAL A 137 3.24 8.66 7.70
N TYR A 138 1.95 8.51 7.92
CA TYR A 138 1.31 8.46 9.23
C TYR A 138 1.88 7.36 10.13
N LYS A 139 2.05 6.15 9.57
CA LYS A 139 2.73 5.05 10.28
C LYS A 139 4.16 5.40 10.67
N ALA A 140 4.92 6.04 9.78
CA ALA A 140 6.32 6.39 10.03
C ALA A 140 6.47 7.49 11.09
N ILE A 141 5.52 8.43 11.16
CA ILE A 141 5.51 9.48 12.19
C ILE A 141 4.85 9.01 13.50
N GLY A 142 4.12 7.90 13.47
CA GLY A 142 3.38 7.33 14.61
C GLY A 142 2.06 8.04 14.87
N ASP A 143 1.51 8.73 13.87
CA ASP A 143 0.23 9.41 13.94
C ASP A 143 -0.83 8.55 13.29
N PHE A 144 -1.66 7.91 14.10
CA PHE A 144 -2.80 7.12 13.63
C PHE A 144 -4.09 7.92 13.80
N GLY A 145 -4.10 9.24 13.61
CA GLY A 145 -5.28 10.07 13.83
C GLY A 145 -6.44 9.83 12.85
N ARG A 146 -7.38 10.78 12.86
CA ARG A 146 -8.57 10.80 12.00
C ARG A 146 -8.24 10.56 10.52
N ASP A 147 -7.25 11.26 10.00
CA ASP A 147 -6.92 11.21 8.56
C ASP A 147 -6.32 9.85 8.16
N TYR A 148 -5.60 9.18 9.06
CA TYR A 148 -5.14 7.80 8.84
C TYR A 148 -6.34 6.87 8.67
N LEU A 149 -7.26 6.89 9.64
CA LEU A 149 -8.43 6.03 9.63
C LEU A 149 -9.31 6.31 8.41
N ARG A 150 -9.53 7.59 8.09
CA ARG A 150 -10.28 8.05 6.91
C ARG A 150 -9.69 7.47 5.63
N ASN A 151 -8.39 7.65 5.41
CA ASN A 151 -7.73 7.19 4.19
C ASN A 151 -7.67 5.65 4.11
N ALA A 152 -7.54 4.96 5.25
CA ALA A 152 -7.60 3.50 5.29
C ALA A 152 -8.99 2.95 4.93
N ILE A 153 -10.06 3.58 5.42
CA ILE A 153 -11.44 3.23 5.05
C ILE A 153 -11.66 3.47 3.56
N LEU A 154 -11.26 4.63 3.04
CA LEU A 154 -11.40 4.96 1.62
C LEU A 154 -10.70 3.93 0.71
N LEU A 155 -9.50 3.48 1.09
CA LEU A 155 -8.76 2.44 0.37
C LEU A 155 -9.43 1.07 0.44
N CYS A 156 -9.98 0.69 1.59
CA CYS A 156 -10.71 -0.56 1.74
C CYS A 156 -12.00 -0.54 0.91
N ALA A 157 -12.77 0.55 0.96
CA ALA A 157 -14.01 0.70 0.21
C ALA A 157 -13.78 0.78 -1.30
N SER A 158 -12.66 1.36 -1.75
CA SER A 158 -12.42 1.61 -3.18
C SER A 158 -11.76 0.44 -3.92
N VAL A 159 -10.88 -0.31 -3.23
CA VAL A 159 -10.03 -1.33 -3.88
C VAL A 159 -10.25 -2.72 -3.29
N ASP A 160 -10.65 -2.80 -2.01
CA ASP A 160 -10.99 -4.02 -1.29
C ASP A 160 -9.95 -5.16 -1.43
N ILE A 161 -8.68 -4.83 -1.17
CA ILE A 161 -7.56 -5.79 -1.15
C ILE A 161 -7.04 -6.02 0.26
N ALA A 162 -6.46 -7.20 0.49
CA ALA A 162 -6.03 -7.64 1.82
C ALA A 162 -5.04 -6.68 2.49
N GLU A 163 -4.12 -6.07 1.74
CA GLU A 163 -3.14 -5.12 2.25
C GLU A 163 -3.79 -3.89 2.90
N HIS A 164 -4.87 -3.38 2.32
CA HIS A 164 -5.58 -2.21 2.85
C HIS A 164 -6.30 -2.55 4.15
N TRP A 165 -6.90 -3.73 4.24
CA TRP A 165 -7.53 -4.23 5.47
C TRP A 165 -6.51 -4.46 6.59
N LEU A 166 -5.29 -4.91 6.25
CA LEU A 166 -4.20 -5.02 7.22
C LEU A 166 -3.71 -3.65 7.69
N LYS A 167 -3.65 -2.64 6.82
CA LYS A 167 -3.35 -1.25 7.22
C LYS A 167 -4.49 -0.69 8.11
N LEU A 168 -5.75 -0.92 7.76
CA LEU A 168 -6.90 -0.50 8.56
C LEU A 168 -6.85 -1.11 9.97
N MET A 169 -6.49 -2.39 10.09
CA MET A 169 -6.28 -3.06 11.39
C MET A 169 -5.22 -2.33 12.25
N GLU A 170 -4.20 -1.71 11.66
CA GLU A 170 -3.19 -0.95 12.43
C GLU A 170 -3.76 0.32 13.06
N ALA A 171 -4.89 0.86 12.57
CA ALA A 171 -5.60 1.97 13.19
C ALA A 171 -6.11 1.65 14.62
N THR A 172 -6.08 0.40 15.05
CA THR A 172 -6.47 -0.01 16.42
C THR A 172 -5.56 0.58 17.52
N SER A 173 -4.40 1.14 17.15
CA SER A 173 -3.56 1.93 18.05
C SER A 173 -4.04 3.37 18.25
N LEU A 174 -5.16 3.80 17.64
CA LEU A 174 -5.81 5.09 17.87
C LEU A 174 -6.08 5.30 19.36
N GLY A 175 -5.63 6.41 19.92
CA GLY A 175 -6.02 6.86 21.26
C GLY A 175 -7.53 7.08 21.38
N GLY A 176 -8.28 6.06 21.82
CA GLY A 176 -9.67 6.15 22.29
C GLY A 176 -10.77 5.75 21.30
N ILE A 177 -10.71 6.18 20.02
CA ILE A 177 -11.86 6.05 19.09
C ILE A 177 -12.09 4.61 18.62
N ILE A 178 -11.03 3.81 18.41
CA ILE A 178 -11.15 2.40 18.00
C ILE A 178 -10.51 1.44 19.01
N SER A 179 -9.63 1.92 19.90
CA SER A 179 -8.91 1.08 20.88
C SER A 179 -9.81 0.21 21.77
N ASN A 180 -11.07 0.61 21.98
CA ASN A 180 -12.04 -0.14 22.80
C ASN A 180 -13.01 -0.99 21.97
N VAL A 181 -12.88 -1.01 20.65
CA VAL A 181 -13.75 -1.78 19.77
C VAL A 181 -13.20 -3.19 19.62
N SER A 182 -13.69 -4.08 20.47
CA SER A 182 -13.20 -5.47 20.60
C SER A 182 -13.28 -6.30 19.31
N ARG A 183 -14.15 -5.91 18.38
CA ARG A 183 -14.44 -6.60 17.11
C ARG A 183 -13.62 -6.09 15.94
N PHE A 184 -13.19 -4.83 15.96
CA PHE A 184 -12.60 -4.16 14.80
C PHE A 184 -11.35 -4.87 14.30
N ARG A 185 -10.41 -5.14 15.20
CA ARG A 185 -9.15 -5.81 14.86
C ARG A 185 -9.36 -7.21 14.29
N LEU A 186 -10.21 -7.99 14.97
CA LEU A 186 -10.56 -9.34 14.58
C LEU A 186 -11.21 -9.36 13.19
N GLY A 187 -12.20 -8.49 12.98
CA GLY A 187 -12.91 -8.42 11.72
C GLY A 187 -12.03 -8.00 10.55
N CYS A 188 -11.14 -7.02 10.73
CA CYS A 188 -10.17 -6.64 9.68
C CYS A 188 -9.24 -7.80 9.31
N LEU A 189 -8.76 -8.57 10.30
CA LEU A 189 -7.95 -9.77 10.04
C LEU A 189 -8.75 -10.85 9.31
N CYS A 190 -9.98 -11.14 9.75
CA CYS A 190 -10.86 -12.10 9.09
C CYS A 190 -11.13 -11.71 7.63
N ARG A 191 -11.35 -10.43 7.37
CA ARG A 191 -11.57 -9.90 6.01
C ARG A 191 -10.32 -10.04 5.13
N ALA A 192 -9.15 -9.70 5.66
CA ALA A 192 -7.89 -9.87 4.94
C ALA A 192 -7.61 -11.35 4.62
N VAL A 193 -7.90 -12.27 5.54
CA VAL A 193 -7.80 -13.72 5.29
C VAL A 193 -8.73 -14.14 4.16
N TYR A 194 -10.00 -13.74 4.20
CA TYR A 194 -10.98 -14.07 3.16
C TYR A 194 -10.55 -13.58 1.77
N LEU A 195 -10.03 -12.36 1.67
CA LEU A 195 -9.52 -11.81 0.41
C LEU A 195 -8.31 -12.59 -0.09
N LEU A 196 -7.34 -12.90 0.78
CA LEU A 196 -6.17 -13.70 0.40
C LEU A 196 -6.52 -15.14 0.00
N GLU A 197 -7.50 -15.77 0.65
CA GLU A 197 -8.02 -17.08 0.26
C GLU A 197 -8.62 -17.03 -1.15
N THR A 198 -9.42 -15.99 -1.42
CA THR A 198 -10.02 -15.74 -2.72
C THR A 198 -8.95 -15.51 -3.79
N GLU A 199 -7.98 -14.62 -3.53
CA GLU A 199 -6.85 -14.35 -4.42
C GLU A 199 -6.00 -15.59 -4.69
N CYS A 200 -5.73 -16.43 -3.68
CA CYS A 200 -5.03 -17.70 -3.85
C CYS A 200 -5.79 -18.69 -4.73
N SER A 201 -7.13 -18.63 -4.74
CA SER A 201 -7.98 -19.51 -5.55
C SER A 201 -7.99 -19.13 -7.02
N ILE A 202 -7.88 -17.83 -7.34
CA ILE A 202 -7.94 -17.31 -8.71
C ILE A 202 -6.56 -17.11 -9.35
N SER A 203 -5.51 -16.89 -8.55
CA SER A 203 -4.14 -16.67 -9.03
C SER A 203 -3.41 -17.97 -9.41
N ARG A 204 -2.36 -17.85 -10.23
CA ARG A 204 -1.52 -18.97 -10.68
C ARG A 204 -0.04 -18.62 -10.58
N GLY A 205 0.80 -19.66 -10.53
CA GLY A 205 2.25 -19.54 -10.52
C GLY A 205 2.78 -18.67 -9.38
N PHE A 206 3.74 -17.81 -9.71
CA PHE A 206 4.43 -16.94 -8.76
C PHE A 206 3.50 -16.09 -7.89
N MET A 207 2.42 -15.54 -8.46
CA MET A 207 1.47 -14.72 -7.71
C MET A 207 0.73 -15.54 -6.65
N ARG A 208 0.37 -16.78 -6.96
CA ARG A 208 -0.26 -17.69 -6.00
C ARG A 208 0.68 -18.01 -4.85
N ASP A 209 1.96 -18.21 -5.14
CA ASP A 209 2.97 -18.50 -4.11
C ASP A 209 3.18 -17.31 -3.17
N ILE A 210 3.17 -16.08 -3.69
CA ILE A 210 3.21 -14.85 -2.88
C ILE A 210 1.98 -14.77 -1.97
N ASN A 211 0.78 -14.92 -2.54
CA ASN A 211 -0.47 -14.78 -1.78
C ASN A 211 -0.62 -15.87 -0.74
N LYS A 212 -0.16 -17.09 -1.03
CA LYS A 212 -0.13 -18.18 -0.07
C LYS A 212 0.78 -17.88 1.12
N LYS A 213 1.98 -17.34 0.89
CA LYS A 213 2.88 -16.91 1.98
C LYS A 213 2.25 -15.80 2.83
N LYS A 214 1.59 -14.83 2.20
CA LYS A 214 0.86 -13.77 2.91
C LYS A 214 -0.28 -14.36 3.75
N LEU A 215 -1.07 -15.26 3.16
CA LEU A 215 -2.18 -15.94 3.85
C LEU A 215 -1.69 -16.69 5.09
N GLU A 216 -0.63 -17.49 4.96
CA GLU A 216 -0.03 -18.22 6.08
C GLU A 216 0.42 -17.28 7.21
N ALA A 217 1.05 -16.14 6.87
CA ALA A 217 1.47 -15.14 7.85
C ALA A 217 0.29 -14.48 8.58
N VAL A 218 -0.77 -14.10 7.85
CA VAL A 218 -1.96 -13.49 8.44
C VAL A 218 -2.74 -14.49 9.29
N MET A 219 -2.89 -15.73 8.84
CA MET A 219 -3.53 -16.80 9.63
C MET A 219 -2.76 -17.10 10.92
N LEU A 220 -1.42 -17.09 10.87
CA LEU A 220 -0.60 -17.27 12.07
C LEU A 220 -0.81 -16.11 13.05
N LYS A 221 -0.88 -14.87 12.56
CA LYS A 221 -1.20 -13.69 13.38
C LYS A 221 -2.59 -13.79 14.00
N LEU A 222 -3.60 -14.20 13.22
CA LEU A 222 -4.97 -14.38 13.69
C LEU A 222 -5.05 -15.41 14.82
N LYS A 223 -4.40 -16.57 14.65
CA LYS A 223 -4.35 -17.62 15.69
C LYS A 223 -3.57 -17.20 16.94
N ALA A 224 -2.52 -16.41 16.77
CA ALA A 224 -1.73 -15.90 17.89
C ALA A 224 -2.50 -14.88 18.75
N GLU A 225 -3.33 -14.05 18.12
CA GLU A 225 -4.12 -13.03 18.80
C GLU A 225 -5.50 -13.54 19.27
N PHE A 226 -6.07 -14.54 18.59
CA PHE A 226 -7.42 -15.06 18.84
C PHE A 226 -7.42 -16.60 18.83
N SER A 227 -7.42 -17.20 20.02
CA SER A 227 -7.44 -18.66 20.19
C SER A 227 -8.83 -19.30 20.07
N ASP A 228 -9.88 -18.50 20.18
CA ASP A 228 -11.26 -18.95 20.10
C ASP A 228 -11.71 -19.09 18.63
N GLY A 229 -11.70 -20.32 18.13
CA GLY A 229 -12.09 -20.63 16.76
C GLY A 229 -13.55 -20.32 16.44
N GLU A 230 -14.47 -20.44 17.41
CA GLU A 230 -15.89 -20.13 17.19
C GLU A 230 -16.09 -18.62 17.01
N LYS A 231 -15.40 -17.82 17.82
CA LYS A 231 -15.41 -16.36 17.69
C LYS A 231 -14.83 -15.89 16.35
N VAL A 232 -13.76 -16.54 15.88
CA VAL A 232 -13.17 -16.25 14.56
C VAL A 232 -14.14 -16.59 13.43
N GLU A 233 -14.80 -17.74 13.48
CA GLU A 233 -15.77 -18.13 12.45
C GLU A 233 -17.03 -17.25 12.46
N CYS A 234 -17.50 -16.82 13.63
CA CYS A 234 -18.57 -15.82 13.74
C CYS A 234 -18.14 -14.49 13.09
N ALA A 235 -16.95 -13.98 13.41
CA ALA A 235 -16.43 -12.75 12.82
C ALA A 235 -16.28 -12.84 11.30
N LYS A 236 -15.80 -13.98 10.78
CA LYS A 236 -15.73 -14.22 9.33
C LYS A 236 -17.10 -14.14 8.69
N LYS A 237 -18.12 -14.74 9.30
CA LYS A 237 -19.49 -14.67 8.79
C LYS A 237 -19.94 -13.21 8.71
N GLU A 238 -19.86 -12.46 9.81
CA GLU A 238 -20.34 -11.06 9.86
C GLU A 238 -19.64 -10.13 8.87
N VAL A 239 -18.32 -10.21 8.76
CA VAL A 239 -17.53 -9.28 7.93
C VAL A 239 -17.46 -9.73 6.47
N CYS A 240 -17.83 -10.98 6.17
CA CYS A 240 -17.80 -11.52 4.80
C CYS A 240 -19.18 -11.91 4.26
N SER A 241 -20.26 -11.81 5.05
CA SER A 241 -21.61 -12.29 4.67
C SER A 241 -22.31 -11.44 3.60
N GLY A 242 -21.79 -10.26 3.26
CA GLY A 242 -22.38 -9.38 2.24
C GLY A 242 -21.99 -9.65 0.79
N LEU A 243 -21.04 -10.55 0.51
CA LEU A 243 -20.45 -10.71 -0.82
C LEU A 243 -20.80 -12.04 -1.50
N SER A 244 -21.95 -12.60 -1.12
CA SER A 244 -22.52 -13.77 -1.79
C SER A 244 -22.91 -13.42 -3.24
N LYS A 245 -21.98 -13.54 -4.19
CA LYS A 245 -22.22 -13.80 -5.63
C LYS A 245 -23.22 -12.90 -6.39
N SER A 246 -23.65 -11.76 -5.84
CA SER A 246 -24.73 -10.93 -6.40
C SER A 246 -24.26 -9.68 -7.16
N GLU A 247 -23.00 -9.66 -7.62
CA GLU A 247 -22.55 -8.71 -8.65
C GLU A 247 -22.05 -9.41 -9.92
N LEU A 248 -22.23 -10.73 -10.01
CA LEU A 248 -21.91 -11.52 -11.21
C LEU A 248 -23.15 -12.08 -11.92
N VAL A 249 -24.35 -11.95 -11.34
CA VAL A 249 -25.60 -12.41 -11.96
C VAL A 249 -26.75 -11.53 -11.47
N ASP A 250 -26.93 -10.35 -12.04
CA ASP A 250 -28.27 -9.81 -12.21
C ASP A 250 -28.46 -9.46 -13.70
N GLY A 251 -28.90 -10.50 -14.41
CA GLY A 251 -29.45 -10.36 -15.74
C GLY A 251 -30.78 -9.62 -15.67
N SER A 252 -30.73 -8.32 -15.92
CA SER A 252 -31.83 -7.59 -16.54
C SER A 252 -31.42 -7.26 -17.97
N ALA A 253 -32.28 -7.64 -18.90
CA ALA A 253 -32.02 -7.80 -20.32
C ALA A 253 -31.56 -6.50 -21.02
N GLY A 254 -30.61 -6.63 -21.95
CA GLY A 254 -30.55 -5.78 -23.14
C GLY A 254 -29.54 -4.63 -23.18
N SER A 255 -28.37 -4.73 -22.56
CA SER A 255 -27.27 -3.81 -22.84
C SER A 255 -25.99 -4.59 -23.07
N GLU A 256 -25.31 -4.32 -24.19
CA GLU A 256 -23.98 -4.83 -24.50
C GLU A 256 -23.07 -4.71 -23.27
N LEU A 257 -22.67 -5.85 -22.73
CA LEU A 257 -21.70 -5.93 -21.64
C LEU A 257 -20.41 -5.28 -22.12
N ALA A 258 -20.18 -4.04 -21.69
CA ALA A 258 -18.89 -3.41 -21.83
C ALA A 258 -17.84 -4.30 -21.13
N PRO A 259 -16.62 -4.40 -21.69
CA PRO A 259 -15.63 -5.34 -21.19
C PRO A 259 -15.25 -5.05 -19.72
N PRO A 260 -14.68 -6.02 -18.98
CA PRO A 260 -14.46 -5.93 -17.52
C PRO A 260 -13.58 -4.78 -17.02
N HIS A 261 -12.90 -4.07 -17.94
CA HIS A 261 -12.07 -2.91 -17.66
C HIS A 261 -12.82 -1.57 -17.85
N ASP A 262 -14.05 -1.59 -18.36
CA ASP A 262 -14.82 -0.38 -18.67
C ASP A 262 -15.55 0.15 -17.41
N CYS A 263 -14.74 0.43 -16.39
CA CYS A 263 -15.20 0.97 -15.12
C CYS A 263 -15.26 2.50 -15.23
N LYS A 264 -16.28 3.03 -15.91
CA LYS A 264 -16.49 4.49 -16.08
C LYS A 264 -16.67 5.26 -14.76
N MET A 265 -16.79 4.56 -13.62
CA MET A 265 -16.80 5.11 -12.26
C MET A 265 -15.40 5.31 -11.64
N LYS A 266 -14.32 4.76 -12.25
CA LYS A 266 -12.95 4.76 -11.70
C LYS A 266 -12.04 5.92 -12.14
N THR A 267 -12.51 6.85 -12.96
CA THR A 267 -11.65 7.92 -13.51
C THR A 267 -11.84 9.29 -12.87
N ARG A 268 -12.96 9.54 -12.19
CA ARG A 268 -13.25 10.88 -11.63
C ARG A 268 -12.77 11.00 -10.20
N TYR A 269 -12.03 12.09 -9.95
CA TYR A 269 -11.66 12.56 -8.62
C TYR A 269 -12.89 12.57 -7.68
N LYS A 270 -12.69 12.07 -6.47
CA LYS A 270 -13.69 12.00 -5.40
C LYS A 270 -13.54 13.21 -4.51
N ASP A 271 -14.50 14.14 -4.59
CA ASP A 271 -14.58 15.29 -3.69
C ASP A 271 -14.90 14.89 -2.24
N CYS A 272 -14.91 15.86 -1.33
CA CYS A 272 -15.16 15.63 0.10
C CYS A 272 -16.52 14.97 0.35
N ASP A 273 -17.56 15.40 -0.37
CA ASP A 273 -18.91 14.86 -0.28
C ASP A 273 -18.96 13.39 -0.68
N GLU A 274 -18.38 13.05 -1.82
CA GLU A 274 -18.34 11.68 -2.31
C GLU A 274 -17.51 10.79 -1.38
N GLN A 275 -16.38 11.29 -0.87
CA GLN A 275 -15.61 10.58 0.16
C GLN A 275 -16.44 10.34 1.43
N ASN A 276 -17.18 11.34 1.92
CA ASN A 276 -18.06 11.22 3.08
C ASN A 276 -19.14 10.16 2.85
N ARG A 277 -19.74 10.09 1.64
CA ARG A 277 -20.70 9.05 1.27
C ARG A 277 -20.07 7.65 1.27
N ILE A 278 -18.87 7.51 0.68
CA ILE A 278 -18.13 6.24 0.65
C ILE A 278 -17.85 5.75 2.08
N ILE A 279 -17.38 6.66 2.95
CA ILE A 279 -17.07 6.34 4.36
C ILE A 279 -18.33 5.89 5.09
N LYS A 280 -19.44 6.64 4.96
CA LYS A 280 -20.71 6.28 5.59
C LYS A 280 -21.21 4.91 5.13
N HIS A 281 -21.18 4.66 3.82
CA HIS A 281 -21.58 3.37 3.26
C HIS A 281 -20.69 2.22 3.74
N PHE A 282 -19.38 2.43 3.82
CA PHE A 282 -18.45 1.44 4.38
C PHE A 282 -18.78 1.11 5.84
N ILE A 283 -18.99 2.15 6.66
CA ILE A 283 -19.30 1.99 8.08
C ILE A 283 -20.63 1.26 8.28
N GLU A 284 -21.65 1.56 7.48
CA GLU A 284 -22.94 0.85 7.51
C GLU A 284 -22.82 -0.61 7.07
N THR A 285 -22.08 -0.87 5.97
CA THR A 285 -21.85 -2.21 5.43
C THR A 285 -21.10 -3.08 6.44
N PHE A 286 -20.08 -2.52 7.09
CA PHE A 286 -19.26 -3.21 8.08
C PHE A 286 -19.57 -2.79 9.51
N HIS A 287 -20.84 -2.48 9.82
CA HIS A 287 -21.26 -1.98 11.14
C HIS A 287 -20.84 -2.89 12.30
N TRP A 288 -20.79 -4.21 12.09
CA TRP A 288 -20.32 -5.18 13.07
C TRP A 288 -18.89 -4.88 13.57
N LEU A 289 -18.03 -4.29 12.73
CA LEU A 289 -16.67 -3.89 13.10
C LEU A 289 -16.65 -2.78 14.15
N PHE A 290 -17.65 -1.88 14.14
CA PHE A 290 -17.68 -0.64 14.91
C PHE A 290 -18.52 -0.75 16.19
N ASP A 291 -19.26 -1.84 16.35
CA ASP A 291 -20.10 -2.15 17.51
C ASP A 291 -21.05 -0.97 17.86
N GLU A 292 -21.36 -0.75 19.14
CA GLU A 292 -22.22 0.35 19.60
C GLU A 292 -21.64 1.77 19.36
N ARG A 293 -20.41 1.91 18.88
CA ARG A 293 -19.75 3.22 18.66
C ARG A 293 -19.83 3.74 17.22
N LEU A 294 -20.78 3.23 16.45
CA LEU A 294 -21.00 3.62 15.06
C LEU A 294 -21.12 5.15 14.90
N SER A 295 -21.93 5.79 15.76
CA SER A 295 -22.17 7.24 15.73
C SER A 295 -20.92 8.05 16.01
N ASP A 296 -20.17 7.71 17.08
CA ASP A 296 -18.92 8.40 17.44
C ASP A 296 -17.89 8.32 16.30
N VAL A 297 -17.81 7.17 15.64
CA VAL A 297 -16.88 6.94 14.52
C VAL A 297 -17.28 7.79 13.32
N ILE A 298 -18.57 7.82 12.97
CA ILE A 298 -19.09 8.66 11.89
C ILE A 298 -18.81 10.13 12.16
N ASP A 299 -19.19 10.63 13.33
CA ASP A 299 -19.01 12.04 13.71
C ASP A 299 -17.53 12.44 13.72
N SER A 300 -16.64 11.53 14.09
CA SER A 300 -15.19 11.79 14.07
C SER A 300 -14.58 11.81 12.66
N LEU A 301 -15.19 11.15 11.68
CA LEU A 301 -14.60 10.92 10.36
C LEU A 301 -15.14 11.84 9.27
N LEU A 302 -16.39 12.29 9.38
CA LEU A 302 -16.99 13.17 8.40
C LEU A 302 -16.36 14.57 8.50
N ILE A 303 -16.10 15.19 7.34
CA ILE A 303 -15.66 16.58 7.25
C ILE A 303 -16.92 17.43 7.11
N ASP A 304 -17.12 18.36 8.04
CA ASP A 304 -18.06 19.46 7.87
C ASP A 304 -17.40 20.50 6.95
N ASP A 305 -18.13 20.93 5.92
CA ASP A 305 -17.74 22.03 5.03
C ASP A 305 -17.74 23.39 5.76
#